data_AF-A0A8E5MYE2-F1
#
_entry.id   AF-A0A8E5MYE2-F1
#
_cell.length_a   1.000
_cell.length_b   1.000
_cell.length_c   1.000
_cell.angle_alpha   90.00
_cell.angle_beta   90.00
_cell.angle_gamma   90.00
#
_symmetry.space_group_name_H-M   'P 1'
#
loop_
_entity.id
_entity.type
_entity.pdbx_description
1 polymer ?
#
loop_
_entity_poly.entity_id
_entity_poly.type
_entity_poly.pdbx_seq_one_letter_code
_entity_poly.pdbx_strand_id
1 'polypeptide(L)'
;MFSRSARCWTSRRWVFRTCFTDEQQGHVAARFVKNELKKNKVGVFYAAQDTYSSGLARSFKDEFKKLGGEIVIDKGYQKGETNYTTYLNELKAANRLYNP
;
A
#
# COMPACT_ATOMS: atom_id res chain seq x y z
N MET A 1 -8.54 8.80 24.18
CA MET A 1 -8.07 7.54 24.80
C MET A 1 -8.86 6.37 24.21
N PHE A 2 -8.55 5.93 22.98
CA PHE A 2 -9.17 4.75 22.33
C PHE A 2 -8.06 3.87 21.77
N SER A 3 -7.44 3.06 22.63
CA SER A 3 -6.37 2.13 22.26
C SER A 3 -6.57 0.83 23.03
N ARG A 4 -7.59 0.02 22.68
CA ARG A 4 -7.77 -1.36 23.20
C ARG A 4 -8.54 -2.35 22.31
N SER A 5 -8.80 -2.12 21.00
CA SER A 5 -9.55 -3.13 20.21
C SER A 5 -8.69 -4.29 19.67
N ALA A 6 -7.37 -4.12 19.53
CA ALA A 6 -6.51 -5.13 18.92
C ALA A 6 -6.12 -6.29 19.87
N ARG A 7 -6.33 -6.17 21.19
CA ARG A 7 -5.82 -7.15 22.18
C ARG A 7 -6.78 -8.29 22.52
N CYS A 8 -8.01 -8.29 21.97
CA CYS A 8 -9.01 -9.31 22.30
C CYS A 8 -8.83 -10.62 21.50
N TRP A 9 -7.94 -10.63 20.51
CA TRP A 9 -7.69 -11.79 19.63
C TRP A 9 -6.46 -12.62 20.03
N THR A 10 -5.61 -12.12 20.93
CA THR A 10 -4.33 -12.79 21.27
C THR A 10 -4.48 -13.85 22.36
N SER A 11 -5.65 -13.99 22.99
CA SER A 11 -5.90 -14.86 24.15
C SER A 11 -6.86 -16.03 23.89
N ARG A 12 -7.11 -16.40 22.62
CA ARG A 12 -7.97 -17.54 22.27
C ARG A 12 -7.20 -18.61 21.50
N ARG A 13 -7.01 -19.77 22.14
CA ARG A 13 -6.19 -20.91 21.72
C ARG A 13 -6.67 -21.65 20.44
N TRP A 14 -7.82 -21.25 19.88
CA TRP A 14 -8.45 -21.88 18.71
C TRP A 14 -8.83 -20.86 17.64
N VAL A 15 -8.07 -19.77 17.53
CA VAL A 15 -8.25 -18.80 16.43
C VAL A 15 -7.09 -18.96 15.46
N PHE A 16 -7.40 -19.52 14.30
CA PHE A 16 -6.50 -19.56 13.16
C PHE A 16 -6.93 -18.45 12.19
N ARG A 17 -6.01 -17.56 11.82
CA ARG A 17 -6.25 -16.55 10.78
C ARG A 17 -5.78 -17.14 9.45
N THR A 18 -6.72 -17.42 8.54
CA THR A 18 -6.40 -17.87 7.16
C THR A 18 -5.95 -16.71 6.28
N CYS A 19 -6.30 -15.47 6.62
CA CYS A 19 -5.90 -14.28 5.88
C CYS A 19 -4.49 -13.84 6.28
N PHE A 20 -3.58 -13.77 5.31
CA PHE A 20 -2.22 -13.28 5.49
C PHE A 20 -2.21 -11.89 6.12
N THR A 21 -1.29 -11.66 7.07
CA THR A 21 -1.11 -10.35 7.69
C THR A 21 -0.76 -9.32 6.62
N ASP A 22 -1.28 -8.11 6.78
CA ASP A 22 -1.20 -7.03 5.79
C ASP A 22 0.26 -6.70 5.45
N GLU A 23 1.15 -6.83 6.43
CA GLU A 23 2.59 -6.74 6.25
C GLU A 23 3.12 -7.76 5.23
N GLN A 24 2.72 -9.03 5.33
CA GLN A 24 3.18 -10.08 4.40
C GLN A 24 2.68 -9.86 2.98
N GLN A 25 1.45 -9.37 2.81
CA GLN A 25 0.90 -9.06 1.48
C GLN A 25 1.64 -7.89 0.83
N GLY A 26 1.92 -6.83 1.60
CA GLY A 26 2.72 -5.70 1.12
C GLY A 26 4.13 -6.14 0.72
N HIS A 27 4.67 -7.10 1.45
CA HIS A 27 6.00 -7.62 1.18
C HIS A 27 6.10 -8.42 -0.12
N VAL A 28 5.20 -9.38 -0.29
CA VAL A 28 5.12 -10.20 -1.51
C VAL A 28 4.84 -9.32 -2.73
N ALA A 29 3.98 -8.32 -2.59
CA ALA A 29 3.68 -7.37 -3.68
C ALA A 29 4.92 -6.56 -4.08
N ALA A 30 5.72 -6.05 -3.13
CA ALA A 30 6.94 -5.30 -3.44
C ALA A 30 7.96 -6.15 -4.20
N ARG A 31 8.14 -7.41 -3.77
CA ARG A 31 9.02 -8.37 -4.45
C ARG A 31 8.51 -8.74 -5.84
N PHE A 32 7.22 -8.95 -6.00
CA PHE A 32 6.61 -9.26 -7.29
C PHE A 32 6.84 -8.13 -8.30
N VAL A 33 6.65 -6.87 -7.88
CA VAL A 33 6.84 -5.73 -8.78
C VAL A 33 8.31 -5.55 -9.20
N LYS A 34 9.25 -5.82 -8.29
CA LYS A 34 10.67 -5.70 -8.60
C LYS A 34 11.20 -6.89 -9.42
N ASN A 35 10.81 -8.11 -9.07
CA ASN A 35 11.40 -9.32 -9.63
C ASN A 35 10.69 -9.77 -10.92
N GLU A 36 9.36 -9.72 -10.95
CA GLU A 36 8.59 -10.20 -12.10
C GLU A 36 8.28 -9.07 -13.10
N LEU A 37 7.73 -7.96 -12.61
CA LEU A 37 7.40 -6.82 -13.47
C LEU A 37 8.64 -5.99 -13.85
N LYS A 38 9.78 -6.20 -13.16
CA LYS A 38 11.06 -5.47 -13.36
C LYS A 38 10.88 -3.95 -13.40
N LYS A 39 9.90 -3.44 -12.66
CA LYS A 39 9.64 -1.99 -12.56
C LYS A 39 10.42 -1.44 -11.37
N ASN A 40 11.28 -0.47 -11.67
CA ASN A 40 12.04 0.23 -10.65
C ASN A 40 11.28 1.40 -10.03
N LYS A 41 10.17 1.82 -10.65
CA LYS A 41 9.40 2.99 -10.27
C LYS A 41 7.91 2.65 -10.18
N VAL A 42 7.27 2.97 -9.06
CA VAL A 42 5.85 2.66 -8.81
C VAL A 42 5.12 3.84 -8.18
N GLY A 43 3.82 3.94 -8.45
CA GLY A 43 2.91 4.81 -7.72
C GLY A 43 2.09 3.99 -6.72
N VAL A 44 1.90 4.50 -5.51
CA VAL A 44 1.09 3.89 -4.47
C VAL A 44 -0.15 4.74 -4.24
N PHE A 45 -1.32 4.12 -4.37
CA PHE A 45 -2.61 4.73 -4.13
C PHE A 45 -3.35 3.92 -3.07
N TYR A 46 -3.82 4.57 -2.01
CA TYR A 46 -4.43 3.87 -0.88
C TYR A 46 -5.53 4.72 -0.23
N ALA A 47 -6.47 4.06 0.45
CA ALA A 47 -7.47 4.79 1.24
C ALA A 47 -6.85 5.26 2.56
N ALA A 48 -6.70 6.57 2.75
CA ALA A 48 -6.11 7.14 3.97
C ALA A 48 -7.01 6.98 5.19
N GLN A 49 -8.32 6.90 4.97
CA GLN A 49 -9.35 6.72 6.02
C GLN A 49 -9.44 5.28 6.54
N ASP A 50 -8.71 4.35 5.95
CA ASP A 50 -8.69 2.95 6.36
C ASP A 50 -7.31 2.56 6.91
N THR A 51 -7.28 2.19 8.19
CA THR A 51 -6.06 1.76 8.89
C THR A 51 -5.44 0.50 8.27
N TYR A 52 -6.27 -0.34 7.65
CA TYR A 52 -5.79 -1.52 6.92
C TYR A 52 -5.02 -1.10 5.66
N SER A 53 -5.66 -0.31 4.79
CA SER A 53 -5.09 0.15 3.52
C SER A 53 -3.80 0.97 3.71
N SER A 54 -3.76 1.82 4.73
CA SER A 54 -2.57 2.61 5.09
C SER A 54 -1.42 1.76 5.65
N GLY A 55 -1.72 0.75 6.48
CA GLY A 55 -0.72 -0.20 7.00
C GLY A 55 -0.10 -1.06 5.90
N LEU A 56 -0.92 -1.55 4.97
CA LEU A 56 -0.49 -2.29 3.79
C LEU A 56 0.42 -1.42 2.88
N ALA A 57 -0.03 -0.20 2.56
CA ALA A 57 0.74 0.73 1.75
C ALA A 57 2.08 1.08 2.38
N ARG A 58 2.14 1.25 3.71
CA ARG A 58 3.39 1.50 4.43
C ARG A 58 4.36 0.33 4.33
N SER A 59 3.87 -0.88 4.57
CA SER A 59 4.67 -2.11 4.51
C SER A 59 5.23 -2.34 3.09
N PHE A 60 4.41 -2.13 2.06
CA PHE A 60 4.83 -2.17 0.66
C PHE A 60 5.92 -1.12 0.38
N LYS A 61 5.73 0.14 0.79
CA LYS A 61 6.69 1.22 0.55
C LYS A 61 8.04 0.94 1.21
N ASP A 62 8.02 0.42 2.43
CA ASP A 62 9.23 0.12 3.19
C ASP A 62 10.04 -1.01 2.54
N GLU A 63 9.40 -2.08 2.07
CA GLU A 63 10.15 -3.13 1.36
C GLU A 63 10.52 -2.74 -0.06
N PHE A 64 9.67 -2.01 -0.78
CA PHE A 64 9.99 -1.55 -2.13
C PHE A 64 11.21 -0.62 -2.14
N LYS A 65 11.33 0.25 -1.12
CA LYS A 65 12.55 1.05 -0.89
C LYS A 65 13.77 0.19 -0.57
N LYS A 66 13.63 -0.85 0.27
CA LYS A 66 14.73 -1.80 0.59
C LYS A 66 15.21 -2.56 -0.65
N LEU A 67 14.31 -2.85 -1.59
CA LEU A 67 14.61 -3.49 -2.87
C LEU A 67 15.20 -2.51 -3.91
N GLY A 68 15.48 -1.25 -3.52
CA GLY A 68 16.02 -0.22 -4.42
C GLY A 68 15.01 0.24 -5.47
N GLY A 69 13.71 0.20 -5.14
CA GLY A 69 12.64 0.77 -5.93
C GLY A 69 12.30 2.20 -5.50
N GLU A 70 11.94 3.03 -6.46
CA GLU A 70 11.54 4.42 -6.27
C GLU A 70 10.02 4.56 -6.29
N ILE A 71 9.46 5.30 -5.34
CA ILE A 71 8.02 5.58 -5.30
C ILE A 71 7.82 6.97 -5.86
N VAL A 72 7.21 7.06 -7.05
CA VAL A 72 7.05 8.31 -7.80
C VAL A 72 5.86 9.10 -7.29
N ILE A 73 4.81 8.40 -6.85
CA ILE A 73 3.59 9.00 -6.31
C ILE A 73 3.16 8.20 -5.08
N ASP A 74 2.79 8.91 -4.02
CA ASP A 74 2.21 8.36 -2.80
C ASP A 74 0.99 9.19 -2.44
N LYS A 75 -0.21 8.72 -2.83
CA LYS A 75 -1.46 9.48 -2.67
C LYS A 75 -2.49 8.67 -1.90
N GLY A 76 -2.93 9.24 -0.80
CA GLY A 76 -4.03 8.72 0.00
C GLY A 76 -5.32 9.43 -0.37
N TYR A 77 -6.35 8.71 -0.82
CA TYR A 77 -7.67 9.30 -1.07
C TYR A 77 -8.59 9.13 0.14
N GLN A 78 -9.58 10.02 0.26
CA GLN A 78 -10.57 9.93 1.34
C GLN A 78 -11.79 9.10 0.92
N LYS A 79 -12.30 8.30 1.86
CA LYS A 79 -13.48 7.45 1.64
C LYS A 79 -14.72 8.34 1.53
N GLY A 80 -15.19 8.55 0.30
CA GLY A 80 -16.29 9.47 -0.03
C GLY A 80 -16.01 10.33 -1.27
N GLU A 81 -14.76 10.37 -1.71
CA GLU A 81 -14.39 11.04 -2.96
C GLU A 81 -14.85 10.19 -4.16
N THR A 82 -15.74 10.75 -4.98
CA THR A 82 -16.22 10.13 -6.23
C THR A 82 -15.44 10.58 -7.46
N ASN A 83 -14.69 11.68 -7.34
CA ASN A 83 -13.84 12.21 -8.39
C ASN A 83 -12.39 11.78 -8.19
N TYR A 84 -11.98 10.74 -8.92
CA TYR A 84 -10.60 10.28 -8.99
C TYR A 84 -9.80 10.94 -10.14
N THR A 85 -10.44 11.83 -10.89
CA THR A 85 -9.90 12.46 -12.10
C THR A 85 -8.65 13.29 -11.83
N THR A 86 -8.58 14.00 -10.70
CA THR A 86 -7.39 14.74 -10.25
C THR A 86 -6.21 13.81 -10.00
N TYR A 87 -6.42 12.72 -9.26
CA TYR A 87 -5.38 11.73 -8.99
C TYR A 87 -4.91 11.01 -10.25
N LEU A 88 -5.83 10.69 -11.18
CA LEU A 88 -5.50 10.10 -12.47
C LEU A 88 -4.72 11.06 -13.37
N ASN A 89 -5.02 12.35 -13.33
CA ASN A 89 -4.28 13.37 -14.07
C ASN A 89 -2.87 13.57 -13.50
N GLU A 90 -2.70 13.56 -12.18
CA GLU A 90 -1.38 13.57 -11.53
C GLU A 90 -0.57 12.31 -11.90
N LEU A 91 -1.19 11.13 -11.89
CA LEU A 91 -0.58 9.88 -12.35
C LEU A 91 -0.16 9.94 -13.82
N LYS A 92 -1.02 10.47 -14.70
CA LYS A 92 -0.68 10.69 -16.11
C LYS A 92 0.45 11.70 -16.28
N ALA A 93 0.47 12.77 -15.50
CA ALA A 93 1.54 13.76 -15.54
C ALA A 93 2.89 13.14 -15.12
N ALA A 94 2.90 12.37 -14.02
CA ALA A 94 4.10 11.66 -13.57
C ALA A 94 4.57 10.59 -14.57
N ASN A 95 3.64 9.91 -15.24
CA ASN A 95 3.99 8.96 -16.30
C ASN A 95 4.53 9.65 -17.56
N ARG A 96 3.93 10.78 -17.97
CA ARG A 96 4.32 11.54 -19.16
C ARG A 96 5.68 12.24 -19.02
N LEU A 97 6.08 12.61 -17.81
CA LEU A 97 7.44 13.09 -17.53
C LEU A 97 8.51 12.00 -17.70
N TYR A 98 8.12 10.72 -17.77
CA TYR A 98 9.03 9.59 -17.72
C TYR A 98 9.13 8.79 -19.02
N ASN A 99 8.10 8.82 -19.87
CA ASN A 99 8.13 8.19 -21.19
C ASN A 99 7.86 9.26 -22.28
N PRO A 100 8.89 9.99 -22.73
CA PRO A 100 8.77 10.89 -23.88
C PRO A 100 8.42 10.12 -25.17
#